data_AF-B0ED81-F1
#
_entry.id   AF-B0ED81-F1
#
_cell.length_a   1.000
_cell.length_b   1.000
_cell.length_c   1.000
_cell.angle_alpha   90.00
_cell.angle_beta   90.00
_cell.angle_gamma   90.00
#
_symmetry.space_group_name_H-M   'P 1'
#
loop_
_entity.id
_entity.type
_entity.pdbx_description
1 polymer ?
#
loop_
_entity_poly.entity_id
_entity_poly.type
_entity_poly.pdbx_seq_one_letter_code
_entity_poly.pdbx_strand_id
1 'polypeptide(L)'
;MAATYQAYLDTIRATLNSAMCVTNFASQLIERHNKPEVELGLSKEVIFKPVVIVRVPSEPNAEENGVDKCEKVMIEGSINSVRISICVKKADNLEVILLRRFVSFLQQRAENFVILRRKPIKGYDISFLITNFQTENLFKHKLIDFIIEFMQEIDKEISDMKISVNTRARIAVAGITGTTPAPGFFKHY
;
A
#
# COMPACT_ATOMS: atom_id res chain seq x y z
N MET A 1 8.31 0.65 20.80
CA MET A 1 7.54 0.35 19.56
C MET A 1 7.89 1.23 18.36
N ALA A 2 8.47 2.43 18.52
CA ALA A 2 8.92 3.25 17.37
C ALA A 2 10.17 2.67 16.67
N ALA A 3 11.11 2.11 17.44
CA ALA A 3 12.34 1.52 16.90
C ALA A 3 12.09 0.32 15.95
N THR A 4 11.03 -0.47 16.19
CA THR A 4 10.69 -1.61 15.33
C THR A 4 10.08 -1.19 13.99
N TYR A 5 9.48 0.01 13.91
CA TYR A 5 8.96 0.53 12.65
C TYR A 5 10.09 0.99 11.73
N GLN A 6 11.05 1.74 12.28
CA GLN A 6 12.17 2.22 11.49
C GLN A 6 12.99 1.06 10.92
N ALA A 7 13.31 0.05 11.75
CA ALA A 7 14.01 -1.14 11.30
C ALA A 7 13.25 -1.90 10.19
N TYR A 8 11.92 -1.94 10.27
CA TYR A 8 11.08 -2.54 9.24
C TYR A 8 11.16 -1.79 7.90
N LEU A 9 11.03 -0.45 7.93
CA LEU A 9 11.16 0.39 6.75
C LEU A 9 12.57 0.33 6.14
N ASP A 10 13.61 0.30 6.96
CA ASP A 10 15.00 0.19 6.51
C ASP A 10 15.24 -1.18 5.83
N THR A 11 14.66 -2.25 6.37
CA THR A 11 14.72 -3.59 5.76
C THR A 11 14.00 -3.62 4.41
N ILE A 12 12.81 -3.00 4.32
CA ILE A 12 12.08 -2.85 3.05
C ILE A 12 12.89 -2.03 2.06
N ARG A 13 13.45 -0.88 2.48
CA ARG A 13 14.29 -0.02 1.64
C ARG A 13 15.49 -0.77 1.07
N ALA A 14 16.21 -1.53 1.89
CA ALA A 14 17.33 -2.35 1.45
C ALA A 14 16.89 -3.43 0.44
N THR A 15 15.77 -4.11 0.73
CA THR A 15 15.22 -5.16 -0.15
C THR A 15 14.77 -4.58 -1.49
N LEU A 16 14.05 -3.46 -1.49
CA LEU A 16 13.64 -2.76 -2.70
C LEU A 16 14.83 -2.29 -3.54
N ASN A 17 15.88 -1.78 -2.89
CA ASN A 17 17.09 -1.37 -3.59
C ASN A 17 17.74 -2.52 -4.36
N SER A 18 17.74 -3.73 -3.79
CA SER A 18 18.23 -4.95 -4.45
C SER A 18 17.26 -5.50 -5.49
N ALA A 19 15.95 -5.43 -5.25
CA ALA A 19 14.93 -5.99 -6.14
C ALA A 19 14.73 -5.14 -7.41
N MET A 20 14.87 -3.81 -7.33
CA MET A 20 14.70 -2.89 -8.46
C MET A 20 15.87 -2.84 -9.45
N CYS A 21 16.66 -3.91 -9.53
CA CYS A 21 17.70 -4.08 -10.55
C CYS A 21 17.10 -4.65 -11.84
N VAL A 22 16.14 -3.93 -12.41
CA VAL A 22 15.40 -4.36 -13.61
C VAL A 22 16.10 -3.93 -14.89
N THR A 23 15.99 -4.75 -15.92
CA THR A 23 16.53 -4.52 -17.26
C THR A 23 15.46 -4.77 -18.31
N ASN A 24 15.57 -4.11 -19.45
CA ASN A 24 14.69 -4.38 -20.58
C ASN A 24 14.87 -5.84 -21.07
N PHE A 25 13.77 -6.58 -21.15
CA PHE A 25 13.75 -7.99 -21.54
C PHE A 25 12.54 -8.27 -22.42
N ALA A 26 12.78 -8.79 -23.63
CA ALA A 26 11.72 -9.19 -24.55
C ALA A 26 11.10 -10.52 -24.11
N SER A 27 9.80 -10.68 -24.37
CA SER A 27 9.10 -11.93 -24.03
C SER A 27 9.66 -13.09 -24.85
N GLN A 28 9.96 -14.20 -24.18
CA GLN A 28 10.47 -15.41 -24.83
C GLN A 28 9.37 -16.21 -25.56
N LEU A 29 8.12 -16.09 -25.12
CA LEU A 29 7.00 -16.90 -25.63
C LEU A 29 6.23 -16.22 -26.75
N ILE A 30 6.14 -14.89 -26.73
CA ILE A 30 5.35 -14.13 -27.69
C ILE A 30 6.28 -13.16 -28.42
N GLU A 31 6.40 -13.36 -29.73
CA GLU A 31 7.25 -12.54 -30.58
C GLU A 31 6.84 -11.06 -30.51
N ARG A 32 7.83 -10.16 -30.45
CA ARG A 32 7.65 -8.69 -30.45
C ARG A 32 6.83 -8.12 -29.30
N HIS A 33 6.61 -8.88 -28.23
CA HIS A 33 6.00 -8.38 -27.01
C HIS A 33 7.02 -8.15 -25.90
N ASN A 34 6.82 -7.07 -25.15
CA ASN A 34 7.52 -6.82 -23.89
C ASN A 34 6.44 -6.58 -22.83
N LYS A 35 6.32 -7.54 -21.92
CA LYS A 35 5.31 -7.56 -20.86
C LYS A 35 6.02 -7.82 -19.53
N PRO A 36 5.49 -7.28 -18.41
CA PRO A 36 6.08 -7.53 -17.10
C PRO A 36 5.99 -9.02 -16.74
N GLU A 37 7.14 -9.68 -16.62
CA GLU A 37 7.22 -11.13 -16.41
C GLU A 37 6.63 -11.53 -15.04
N VAL A 38 6.69 -10.65 -14.04
CA VAL A 38 6.11 -10.90 -12.70
C VAL A 38 4.58 -11.00 -12.71
N GLU A 39 3.90 -10.39 -13.70
CA GLU A 39 2.44 -10.50 -13.87
C GLU A 39 2.05 -11.72 -14.71
N LEU A 40 2.86 -12.09 -15.69
CA LEU A 40 2.57 -13.21 -16.59
C LEU A 40 2.79 -14.57 -15.93
N GLY A 41 3.89 -14.73 -15.19
CA GLY A 41 4.15 -16.00 -14.50
C GLY A 41 4.48 -17.17 -15.42
N LEU A 42 4.76 -16.92 -16.70
CA LEU A 42 4.94 -17.98 -17.71
C LEU A 42 6.37 -18.55 -17.68
N SER A 43 7.37 -17.67 -17.66
CA SER A 43 8.79 -17.99 -17.61
C SER A 43 9.30 -18.01 -16.17
N LYS A 44 9.40 -19.20 -15.58
CA LYS A 44 9.78 -19.37 -14.17
C LYS A 44 11.25 -19.06 -13.90
N GLU A 45 12.10 -19.24 -14.92
CA GLU A 45 13.53 -18.94 -14.90
C GLU A 45 13.84 -17.45 -14.75
N VAL A 46 12.88 -16.59 -15.09
CA VAL A 46 13.00 -15.13 -15.07
C VAL A 46 12.40 -14.53 -13.79
N ILE A 47 11.69 -15.32 -13.00
CA ILE A 47 10.99 -14.89 -11.78
C ILE A 47 11.82 -15.25 -10.56
N PHE A 48 12.10 -14.27 -9.72
CA PHE A 48 12.85 -14.46 -8.49
C PHE A 48 11.96 -14.95 -7.36
N LYS A 49 12.58 -15.53 -6.33
CA LYS A 49 11.86 -15.98 -5.14
C LYS A 49 11.20 -14.78 -4.45
N PRO A 50 9.89 -14.84 -4.14
CA PRO A 50 9.21 -13.78 -3.42
C PRO A 50 9.78 -13.63 -2.01
N VAL A 51 10.00 -12.39 -1.59
CA VAL A 51 10.45 -12.05 -0.24
C VAL A 51 9.28 -11.41 0.50
N VAL A 52 8.94 -11.95 1.68
CA VAL A 52 7.89 -11.40 2.55
C VAL A 52 8.55 -10.89 3.81
N ILE A 53 8.36 -9.61 4.09
CA ILE A 53 8.83 -8.94 5.29
C ILE A 53 7.60 -8.68 6.15
N VAL A 54 7.61 -9.18 7.38
CA VAL A 54 6.49 -9.09 8.31
C VAL A 54 6.93 -8.30 9.52
N ARG A 55 6.15 -7.29 9.91
CA ARG A 55 6.35 -6.55 11.16
C ARG A 55 5.40 -7.04 12.25
N VAL A 56 4.12 -7.17 11.90
CA VAL A 56 3.09 -7.71 12.80
C VAL A 56 2.57 -9.01 12.18
N PRO A 57 2.82 -10.17 12.81
CA PRO A 57 2.31 -11.43 12.31
C PRO A 57 0.79 -11.44 12.32
N SER A 58 0.18 -12.23 11.45
CA SER A 58 -1.24 -12.49 11.50
C SER A 58 -1.54 -13.30 12.76
N GLU A 59 -2.23 -12.69 13.71
CA GLU A 59 -2.79 -13.38 14.86
C GLU A 59 -4.28 -13.61 14.59
N PRO A 60 -4.70 -14.83 14.20
CA PRO A 60 -6.10 -15.19 14.14
C PRO A 60 -6.62 -15.40 15.58
N ASN A 61 -6.67 -14.35 16.38
CA ASN A 61 -7.28 -14.44 17.71
C ASN A 61 -8.80 -14.52 17.53
N ALA A 62 -9.39 -15.64 17.96
CA ALA A 62 -10.81 -15.95 17.85
C ALA A 62 -11.73 -15.04 18.70
N GLU A 63 -11.17 -14.12 19.49
CA GLU A 63 -11.86 -13.42 20.59
C GLU A 63 -12.07 -11.91 20.38
N GLU A 64 -11.39 -11.27 19.42
CA GLU A 64 -11.59 -9.83 19.12
C GLU A 64 -12.06 -9.59 17.69
N ASN A 65 -13.38 -9.48 17.49
CA ASN A 65 -14.04 -8.88 16.31
C ASN A 65 -13.62 -9.37 14.89
N GLY A 66 -12.81 -10.42 14.76
CA GLY A 66 -12.47 -11.08 13.49
C GLY A 66 -11.57 -10.26 12.54
N VAL A 67 -10.90 -9.20 12.99
CA VAL A 67 -10.05 -8.36 12.13
C VAL A 67 -8.58 -8.76 12.28
N ASP A 68 -7.95 -9.17 11.17
CA ASP A 68 -6.53 -9.50 11.13
C ASP A 68 -5.67 -8.22 11.22
N LYS A 69 -4.87 -8.11 12.28
CA LYS A 69 -3.96 -6.98 12.57
C LYS A 69 -2.60 -7.13 11.87
N CYS A 70 -2.52 -7.94 10.81
CA CYS A 70 -1.28 -8.22 10.09
C CYS A 70 -0.71 -7.00 9.34
N GLU A 71 0.59 -6.78 9.50
CA GLU A 71 1.37 -5.79 8.76
C GLU A 71 2.53 -6.51 8.07
N LYS A 72 2.47 -6.55 6.73
CA LYS A 72 3.46 -7.26 5.91
C LYS A 72 3.61 -6.65 4.52
N VAL A 73 4.78 -6.77 3.94
CA VAL A 73 5.08 -6.41 2.56
C VAL A 73 5.64 -7.62 1.84
N MET A 74 5.13 -7.90 0.65
CA MET A 74 5.63 -8.91 -0.26
C MET A 74 6.24 -8.24 -1.48
N ILE A 75 7.50 -8.58 -1.76
CA ILE A 75 8.27 -8.10 -2.89
C ILE A 75 8.53 -9.28 -3.81
N GLU A 76 8.04 -9.19 -5.03
CA GLU A 76 8.20 -10.18 -6.08
C GLU A 76 9.01 -9.53 -7.20
N GLY A 77 10.21 -10.02 -7.45
CA GLY A 77 11.07 -9.52 -8.52
C GLY A 77 11.04 -10.44 -9.75
N SER A 78 11.22 -9.84 -10.92
CA SER A 78 11.62 -10.51 -12.15
C SER A 78 12.74 -9.70 -12.83
N ILE A 79 13.24 -10.18 -13.96
CA ILE A 79 14.28 -9.48 -14.72
C ILE A 79 13.86 -8.08 -15.18
N ASN A 80 12.58 -7.87 -15.53
CA ASN A 80 12.09 -6.64 -16.16
C ASN A 80 11.04 -5.89 -15.34
N SER A 81 10.60 -6.47 -14.21
CA SER A 81 9.56 -5.86 -13.39
C SER A 81 9.66 -6.30 -11.93
N VAL A 82 9.16 -5.46 -11.04
CA VAL A 82 9.04 -5.73 -9.61
C VAL A 82 7.62 -5.39 -9.20
N ARG A 83 7.01 -6.32 -8.46
CA ARG A 83 5.71 -6.13 -7.84
C ARG A 83 5.86 -6.06 -6.34
N ILE A 84 5.22 -5.06 -5.75
CA ILE A 84 5.33 -4.77 -4.32
C ILE A 84 3.92 -4.71 -3.77
N SER A 85 3.58 -5.61 -2.88
CA SER A 85 2.24 -5.70 -2.29
C SER A 85 2.31 -5.44 -0.79
N ILE A 86 1.46 -4.54 -0.32
CA ILE A 86 1.50 -4.03 1.04
C ILE A 86 0.19 -4.37 1.74
N CYS A 87 0.31 -4.96 2.92
CA CYS A 87 -0.75 -5.18 3.88
C CYS A 87 -0.56 -4.18 5.01
N VAL A 88 -1.50 -3.23 5.11
CA VAL A 88 -1.48 -2.16 6.10
C VAL A 88 -2.13 -2.65 7.38
N LYS A 89 -1.57 -2.26 8.53
CA LYS A 89 -2.12 -2.61 9.84
C LYS A 89 -3.51 -1.99 10.01
N LYS A 90 -4.46 -2.80 10.50
CA LYS A 90 -5.84 -2.40 10.76
C LYS A 90 -6.20 -2.72 12.20
N ALA A 91 -6.69 -1.76 12.97
CA ALA A 91 -7.07 -1.96 14.36
C ALA A 91 -8.54 -2.36 14.54
N ASP A 92 -9.43 -1.86 13.68
CA ASP A 92 -10.88 -2.08 13.77
C ASP A 92 -11.57 -2.17 12.39
N ASN A 93 -12.86 -2.54 12.41
CA ASN A 93 -13.69 -2.63 11.21
C ASN A 93 -13.87 -1.28 10.49
N LEU A 94 -13.80 -0.17 11.23
CA LEU A 94 -13.89 1.17 10.63
C LEU A 94 -12.65 1.44 9.76
N GLU A 95 -11.45 1.17 10.27
CA GLU A 95 -10.19 1.30 9.52
C GLU A 95 -10.16 0.38 8.29
N VAL A 96 -10.71 -0.84 8.38
CA VAL A 96 -10.86 -1.72 7.21
C VAL A 96 -11.65 -1.02 6.09
N ILE A 97 -12.78 -0.39 6.44
CA ILE A 97 -13.63 0.30 5.47
C ILE A 97 -12.96 1.57 4.94
N LEU A 98 -12.34 2.37 5.81
CA LEU A 98 -11.63 3.60 5.43
C LEU A 98 -10.47 3.29 4.50
N LEU A 99 -9.64 2.30 4.83
CA LEU A 99 -8.52 1.85 4.00
C LEU A 99 -9.02 1.37 2.64
N ARG A 100 -10.07 0.55 2.60
CA ARG A 100 -10.65 0.08 1.33
C ARG A 100 -11.10 1.25 0.44
N ARG A 101 -11.72 2.28 1.02
CA ARG A 101 -12.17 3.47 0.27
C ARG A 101 -11.00 4.31 -0.21
N PHE A 102 -10.02 4.55 0.66
CA PHE A 102 -8.80 5.29 0.32
C PHE A 102 -8.02 4.62 -0.81
N VAL A 103 -7.78 3.31 -0.73
CA VAL A 103 -7.08 2.57 -1.78
C VAL A 103 -7.89 2.55 -3.09
N SER A 104 -9.22 2.38 -3.02
CA SER A 104 -10.08 2.45 -4.21
C SER A 104 -9.98 3.81 -4.90
N PHE A 105 -9.89 4.89 -4.14
CA PHE A 105 -9.71 6.25 -4.66
C PHE A 105 -8.36 6.45 -5.36
N LEU A 106 -7.28 5.87 -4.81
CA LEU A 106 -5.97 5.88 -5.46
C LEU A 106 -5.96 5.05 -6.75
N GLN A 107 -6.58 3.86 -6.73
CA GLN A 107 -6.65 2.96 -7.88
C GLN A 107 -7.42 3.56 -9.06
N GLN A 108 -8.47 4.36 -8.80
CA GLN A 108 -9.18 5.11 -9.85
C GLN A 108 -8.27 6.10 -10.60
N ARG A 109 -7.16 6.53 -9.98
CA ARG A 109 -6.19 7.46 -10.56
C ARG A 109 -4.89 6.78 -11.00
N ALA A 110 -4.88 5.45 -11.08
CA ALA A 110 -3.69 4.68 -11.47
C ALA A 110 -3.14 5.04 -12.87
N GLU A 111 -3.93 5.70 -13.73
CA GLU A 111 -3.44 6.21 -15.03
C GLU A 111 -2.44 7.37 -14.86
N ASN A 112 -2.72 8.28 -13.94
CA ASN A 112 -1.80 9.36 -13.59
C ASN A 112 -0.68 8.86 -12.67
N PHE A 113 -0.97 7.80 -11.91
CA PHE A 113 -0.06 7.23 -10.94
C PHE A 113 0.51 5.90 -11.46
N VAL A 114 1.42 6.04 -12.43
CA VAL A 114 1.92 5.01 -13.38
C VAL A 114 2.50 3.75 -12.73
N ILE A 115 2.88 3.82 -11.45
CA ILE A 115 3.45 2.69 -10.69
C ILE A 115 2.40 1.90 -9.89
N LEU A 116 1.16 2.37 -9.81
CA LEU A 116 0.10 1.71 -9.03
C LEU A 116 -0.65 0.68 -9.87
N ARG A 117 -0.86 -0.49 -9.26
CA ARG A 117 -1.68 -1.54 -9.87
C ARG A 117 -3.17 -1.21 -9.65
N ARG A 118 -3.98 -1.31 -10.72
CA ARG A 118 -5.44 -1.05 -10.68
C ARG A 118 -6.21 -1.96 -9.71
N LYS A 119 -5.68 -3.14 -9.44
CA LYS A 119 -6.21 -4.08 -8.45
C LYS A 119 -5.05 -4.58 -7.58
N PRO A 120 -5.24 -4.79 -6.28
CA PRO A 120 -4.20 -5.37 -5.45
C PRO A 120 -4.13 -6.89 -5.65
N ILE A 121 -3.06 -7.52 -5.16
CA ILE A 121 -2.99 -8.98 -5.04
C ILE A 121 -3.94 -9.46 -3.94
N LYS A 122 -4.50 -10.66 -4.10
CA LYS A 122 -5.34 -11.29 -3.07
C LYS A 122 -4.58 -11.38 -1.74
N GLY A 123 -5.21 -10.92 -0.66
CA GLY A 123 -4.61 -10.92 0.68
C GLY A 123 -3.70 -9.72 0.98
N TYR A 124 -3.65 -8.74 0.09
CA TYR A 124 -2.96 -7.45 0.28
C TYR A 124 -3.92 -6.31 -0.03
N ASP A 125 -3.68 -5.13 0.56
CA ASP A 125 -4.56 -3.99 0.38
C ASP A 125 -4.21 -3.20 -0.88
N ILE A 126 -2.92 -2.99 -1.13
CA ILE A 126 -2.40 -2.21 -2.24
C ILE A 126 -1.22 -2.92 -2.90
N SER A 127 -1.09 -2.78 -4.21
CA SER A 127 0.03 -3.32 -4.97
C SER A 127 0.57 -2.29 -5.96
N PHE A 128 1.89 -2.20 -6.04
CA PHE A 128 2.64 -1.43 -7.02
C PHE A 128 3.26 -2.38 -8.04
N LEU A 129 3.36 -1.91 -9.28
CA LEU A 129 4.04 -2.59 -10.36
C LEU A 129 5.03 -1.61 -10.99
N ILE A 130 6.31 -1.93 -10.86
CA ILE A 130 7.41 -1.18 -11.47
C ILE A 130 7.98 -2.04 -12.57
N THR A 131 8.17 -1.47 -13.75
CA THR A 131 8.76 -2.11 -14.92
C THR A 131 10.01 -1.35 -15.36
N ASN A 132 10.79 -1.95 -16.26
CA ASN A 132 11.98 -1.33 -16.83
C ASN A 132 11.68 0.06 -17.44
N PHE A 133 10.50 0.25 -18.06
CA PHE A 133 10.12 1.53 -18.66
C PHE A 133 9.97 2.66 -17.63
N GLN A 134 9.47 2.35 -16.42
CA GLN A 134 9.42 3.37 -15.37
C GLN A 134 10.82 3.68 -14.83
N THR A 135 11.69 2.69 -14.67
CA THR A 135 13.05 2.93 -14.18
C THR A 135 13.97 3.64 -15.18
N GLU A 136 13.64 3.60 -16.47
CA GLU A 136 14.33 4.38 -17.51
C GLU A 136 13.98 5.88 -17.43
N ASN A 137 12.75 6.22 -17.04
CA ASN A 137 12.27 7.61 -16.97
C ASN A 137 12.37 8.22 -15.56
N LEU A 138 12.37 7.39 -14.51
CA LEU A 138 12.34 7.81 -13.12
C LEU A 138 13.55 7.27 -12.38
N PHE A 139 14.14 8.09 -11.51
CA PHE A 139 15.25 7.65 -10.69
C PHE A 139 14.81 6.60 -9.67
N LYS A 140 15.47 5.43 -9.70
CA LYS A 140 15.21 4.31 -8.78
C LYS A 140 15.14 4.74 -7.31
N HIS A 141 16.08 5.56 -6.86
CA HIS A 141 16.13 6.01 -5.46
C HIS A 141 14.89 6.83 -5.08
N LYS A 142 14.38 7.67 -5.98
CA LYS A 142 13.14 8.43 -5.76
C LYS A 142 11.91 7.54 -5.70
N LEU A 143 11.85 6.48 -6.49
CA LEU A 143 10.77 5.49 -6.41
C LEU A 143 10.79 4.76 -5.06
N ILE A 144 11.97 4.38 -4.58
CA ILE A 144 12.11 3.74 -3.27
C ILE A 144 11.69 4.71 -2.15
N ASP A 145 12.19 5.95 -2.17
CA ASP A 145 11.82 6.96 -1.19
C ASP A 145 10.31 7.19 -1.18
N PHE A 146 9.69 7.31 -2.35
CA PHE A 146 8.25 7.46 -2.51
C PHE A 146 7.47 6.29 -1.88
N ILE A 147 7.89 5.04 -2.10
CA ILE A 147 7.18 3.88 -1.52
C ILE A 147 7.29 3.88 0.01
N ILE A 148 8.46 4.23 0.55
CA ILE A 148 8.67 4.31 2.00
C ILE A 148 7.85 5.45 2.60
N GLU A 149 7.83 6.62 1.96
CA GLU A 149 7.01 7.76 2.37
C GLU A 149 5.52 7.41 2.32
N PHE A 150 5.06 6.78 1.24
CA PHE A 150 3.69 6.30 1.11
C PHE A 150 3.28 5.35 2.27
N MET A 151 4.17 4.43 2.65
CA MET A 151 3.93 3.55 3.80
C MET A 151 3.85 4.28 5.14
N GLN A 152 4.56 5.41 5.29
CA GLN A 152 4.50 6.23 6.50
C GLN A 152 3.28 7.15 6.55
N GLU A 153 2.86 7.66 5.40
CA GLU A 153 1.73 8.58 5.30
C GLU A 153 0.39 7.86 5.38
N ILE A 154 0.27 6.64 4.84
CA ILE A 154 -1.00 5.92 4.84
C ILE A 154 -1.54 5.71 6.25
N ASP A 155 -0.69 5.35 7.22
CA ASP A 155 -1.11 5.13 8.60
C ASP A 155 -1.64 6.42 9.25
N LYS A 156 -1.02 7.57 8.93
CA LYS A 156 -1.45 8.89 9.41
C LYS A 156 -2.77 9.30 8.78
N GLU A 157 -2.90 9.17 7.46
CA GLU A 157 -4.09 9.53 6.71
C GLU A 157 -5.32 8.71 7.15
N ILE A 158 -5.17 7.40 7.36
CA ILE A 158 -6.26 6.56 7.90
C ILE A 158 -6.66 7.02 9.31
N SER A 159 -5.68 7.36 10.16
CA SER A 159 -5.93 7.84 11.52
C SER A 159 -6.69 9.18 11.51
N ASP A 160 -6.30 10.11 10.65
CA ASP A 160 -6.94 11.41 10.50
C ASP A 160 -8.36 11.29 9.95
N MET A 161 -8.58 10.41 8.95
CA MET A 161 -9.93 10.10 8.45
C MET A 161 -10.82 9.53 9.54
N LYS A 162 -10.30 8.62 10.38
CA LYS A 162 -11.04 8.04 11.52
C LYS A 162 -11.44 9.10 12.53
N ILE A 163 -10.53 10.01 12.89
CA ILE A 163 -10.83 11.15 13.76
C ILE A 163 -11.90 12.05 13.13
N SER A 164 -11.80 12.33 11.83
CA SER A 164 -12.77 13.15 11.10
C SER A 164 -14.17 12.55 11.11
N VAL A 165 -14.30 11.24 10.87
CA VAL A 165 -15.59 10.52 10.91
C VAL A 165 -16.20 10.58 12.31
N ASN A 166 -15.41 10.30 13.35
CA ASN A 166 -15.89 10.34 14.73
C ASN A 166 -16.33 11.75 15.16
N THR A 167 -15.57 12.76 14.76
CA THR A 167 -15.89 14.17 15.04
C THR A 167 -17.19 14.58 14.38
N ARG A 168 -17.38 14.24 13.10
CA ARG A 168 -18.64 14.51 12.38
C ARG A 168 -19.82 13.74 12.97
N ALA A 169 -19.62 12.50 13.38
CA ALA A 169 -20.67 11.72 14.04
C ALA A 169 -21.14 12.38 15.35
N ARG A 170 -20.20 12.87 16.18
CA ARG A 170 -20.54 13.62 17.40
C ARG A 170 -21.32 14.90 17.10
N ILE A 171 -20.91 15.65 16.07
CA ILE A 171 -21.62 16.87 15.65
C ILE A 171 -23.05 16.53 15.18
N ALA A 172 -23.20 15.49 14.36
CA ALA A 172 -24.50 15.06 13.86
C ALA A 172 -25.44 14.63 15.00
N VAL A 173 -24.93 13.86 15.97
CA VAL A 173 -25.70 13.47 17.16
C VAL A 173 -26.12 14.69 17.97
N ALA A 174 -25.19 15.60 18.27
CA ALA A 174 -25.47 16.81 19.03
C ALA A 174 -26.52 17.72 18.35
N GLY A 175 -26.51 17.77 17.01
CA GLY A 175 -27.54 18.47 16.23
C GLY A 175 -28.92 17.81 16.29
N ILE A 176 -28.99 16.47 16.35
CA ILE A 176 -30.26 15.72 16.43
C ILE A 176 -30.84 15.76 17.85
N THR A 177 -30.01 15.63 18.89
CA THR A 177 -30.47 15.56 20.29
C THR A 177 -30.75 16.92 20.92
N GLY A 178 -30.54 18.03 20.20
CA GLY A 178 -30.77 19.40 20.70
C GLY A 178 -29.81 19.85 21.80
N THR A 179 -28.86 19.00 22.20
CA THR A 179 -27.73 19.35 23.07
C THR A 179 -26.68 20.06 22.22
N THR A 180 -26.90 21.35 21.97
CA THR A 180 -25.96 22.20 21.22
C THR A 180 -24.51 22.00 21.68
N PRO A 181 -23.54 21.72 20.79
CA PRO A 181 -22.19 22.20 21.03
C PRO A 181 -22.28 23.73 20.91
N ALA A 182 -21.83 24.44 21.95
CA ALA A 182 -22.02 25.88 22.11
C ALA A 182 -21.81 26.69 20.80
N PRO A 183 -22.63 27.74 20.55
CA PRO A 183 -22.50 28.56 19.37
C PRO A 183 -21.16 29.31 19.40
N GLY A 184 -20.24 28.99 18.49
CA GLY A 184 -18.96 29.71 18.41
C GLY A 184 -17.84 29.18 17.51
N PHE A 185 -17.90 27.95 16.99
CA PHE A 185 -16.71 27.34 16.33
C PHE A 185 -16.73 27.28 14.79
N PHE A 186 -17.61 28.02 14.12
CA PHE A 186 -17.44 28.32 12.70
C PHE A 186 -16.74 29.67 12.54
N LYS A 187 -15.41 29.67 12.57
CA LYS A 187 -14.61 30.71 11.91
C LYS A 187 -13.40 30.07 11.23
N HIS A 188 -13.11 30.58 10.04
CA HIS A 188 -12.02 30.28 9.12
C HIS A 188 -12.33 29.21 8.05
N TYR A 189 -13.11 29.67 7.05
CA TYR A 189 -12.70 29.49 5.65
C TYR A 189 -11.43 30.28 5.37
#